data_AF-A0A9D6F503-F1
#
_entry.id   AF-A0A9D6F503-F1
#
_cell.length_a   1.000
_cell.length_b   1.000
_cell.length_c   1.000
_cell.angle_alpha   90.00
_cell.angle_beta   90.00
_cell.angle_gamma   90.00
#
_symmetry.space_group_name_H-M   'P 1'
#
loop_
_entity.id
_entity.type
_entity.pdbx_description
1 polymer ?
#
loop_
_entity_poly.entity_id
_entity_poly.type
_entity_poly.pdbx_seq_one_letter_code
_entity_poly.pdbx_strand_id
1 'polypeptide(L)'
;MQIVLVYVEVLLGLWLLLTTPSFLSWSACFVVFFAFSATNLSLAAEGQRSCGCFGPVPANPWLVFVVESATLAVMLLFRPDFEWRNLRPPVRSDFIIVMVAVGILMAFALPPLLGVMFWGQLSAQLRHQPFSINPRVVDFGQGCAGEIRDGALEISNWSETPIRIVGANSSCAYVTAERLPITILPGKSRRVALRAQFPEKQGRFQQRGILFIHADGLGMARFEFTGVSSGAD
;
A
#
# COMPACT_ATOMS: atom_id res chain seq x y z
N MET A 1 2.55 -9.56 10.45
CA MET A 1 1.17 -9.49 9.90
C MET A 1 0.95 -10.41 8.70
N GLN A 2 1.88 -10.51 7.73
CA GLN A 2 1.70 -11.35 6.52
C GLN A 2 1.39 -12.84 6.81
N ILE A 3 2.03 -13.45 7.81
CA ILE A 3 1.80 -14.85 8.17
C ILE A 3 0.34 -15.11 8.60
N VAL A 4 -0.27 -14.19 9.35
CA VAL A 4 -1.66 -14.33 9.82
C VAL A 4 -2.64 -14.31 8.64
N LEU A 5 -2.38 -13.46 7.65
CA LEU A 5 -3.19 -13.38 6.42
C LEU A 5 -3.14 -14.69 5.64
N VAL A 6 -1.96 -15.28 5.48
CA VAL A 6 -1.78 -16.57 4.78
C VAL A 6 -2.54 -17.68 5.49
N TYR A 7 -2.51 -17.73 6.83
CA TYR A 7 -3.29 -18.72 7.58
C TYR A 7 -4.80 -18.55 7.40
N VAL A 8 -5.28 -17.30 7.39
CA VAL A 8 -6.69 -17.01 7.12
C VAL A 8 -7.09 -17.43 5.71
N GLU A 9 -6.28 -17.11 4.69
CA GLU A 9 -6.53 -17.53 3.30
C GLU A 9 -6.59 -19.05 3.17
N VAL A 10 -5.65 -19.77 3.79
CA VAL A 10 -5.63 -21.24 3.77
C VAL A 10 -6.86 -21.81 4.48
N LEU A 11 -7.25 -21.28 5.64
CA LEU A 11 -8.45 -21.73 6.36
C LEU A 11 -9.73 -21.44 5.57
N LEU A 12 -9.81 -20.29 4.90
CA LEU A 12 -10.95 -19.91 4.08
C LEU A 12 -11.03 -20.78 2.82
N GLY A 13 -9.89 -21.08 2.19
CA GLY A 13 -9.79 -22.03 1.10
C GLY A 13 -10.18 -23.46 1.50
N LEU A 14 -9.72 -23.93 2.67
CA LEU A 14 -10.10 -25.24 3.20
C LEU A 14 -11.61 -25.31 3.50
N TRP A 15 -12.16 -24.25 4.09
CA TRP A 15 -13.58 -24.14 4.37
C TRP A 15 -14.42 -24.20 3.08
N LEU A 16 -13.96 -23.55 2.02
CA LEU A 16 -14.63 -23.60 0.71
C LEU A 16 -14.52 -24.98 0.04
N LEU A 17 -13.42 -25.69 0.22
CA LEU A 17 -13.26 -27.06 -0.30
C LEU A 17 -14.10 -28.08 0.46
N LEU A 18 -14.34 -27.86 1.76
CA LEU A 18 -15.05 -28.80 2.63
C LEU A 18 -16.56 -28.51 2.72
N THR A 19 -17.01 -27.31 2.35
CA THR A 19 -18.44 -26.98 2.37
C THR A 19 -19.13 -27.42 1.08
N THR A 20 -20.27 -28.06 1.22
CA THR A 20 -21.20 -28.35 0.11
C THR A 20 -21.62 -27.05 -0.58
N PRO A 21 -21.98 -27.08 -1.88
CA PRO A 21 -22.31 -25.89 -2.67
C PRO A 21 -23.59 -25.23 -2.15
N SER A 22 -23.42 -24.39 -1.13
CA SER A 22 -24.46 -23.65 -0.47
C SER A 22 -24.41 -22.19 -0.91
N PHE A 23 -25.56 -21.50 -0.84
CA PHE A 23 -25.65 -20.09 -1.18
C PHE A 23 -24.69 -19.24 -0.34
N LEU A 24 -24.47 -19.66 0.91
CA LEU A 24 -23.56 -19.00 1.84
C LEU A 24 -22.11 -19.11 1.38
N SER A 25 -21.66 -20.28 0.93
CA SER A 25 -20.30 -20.46 0.41
C SER A 25 -20.07 -19.61 -0.86
N TRP A 26 -21.04 -19.59 -1.77
CA TRP A 26 -20.98 -18.75 -2.97
C TRP A 26 -20.95 -17.26 -2.63
N SER A 27 -21.85 -16.80 -1.74
CA SER A 27 -21.91 -15.39 -1.33
C SER A 27 -20.66 -14.96 -0.57
N ALA A 28 -20.13 -15.80 0.31
CA ALA A 28 -18.91 -15.50 1.07
C ALA A 28 -17.70 -15.36 0.13
N CYS A 29 -17.53 -16.29 -0.83
CA CYS A 29 -16.52 -16.15 -1.88
C CYS A 29 -16.67 -14.84 -2.63
N PHE A 30 -17.88 -14.56 -3.12
CA PHE A 30 -18.14 -13.40 -3.94
C PHE A 30 -17.74 -12.10 -3.21
N VAL A 31 -18.10 -11.96 -1.93
CA VAL A 31 -17.74 -10.78 -1.14
C VAL A 31 -16.23 -10.67 -0.93
N VAL A 32 -15.54 -11.78 -0.63
CA VAL A 32 -14.08 -11.76 -0.43
C VAL A 32 -13.36 -11.35 -1.71
N PHE A 33 -13.68 -11.97 -2.84
CA PHE A 33 -13.09 -11.61 -4.14
C PHE A 33 -13.44 -10.17 -4.55
N PHE A 34 -14.65 -9.70 -4.22
CA PHE A 34 -15.05 -8.32 -4.48
C PHE A 34 -14.21 -7.32 -3.67
N ALA A 35 -13.99 -7.60 -2.37
CA ALA A 35 -13.17 -6.75 -1.52
C ALA A 35 -11.70 -6.69 -1.99
N PHE A 36 -11.13 -7.82 -2.41
CA PHE A 36 -9.78 -7.84 -2.98
C PHE A 36 -9.70 -7.07 -4.29
N SER A 37 -10.68 -7.28 -5.18
CA SER A 37 -10.77 -6.55 -6.45
C SER A 37 -10.86 -5.04 -6.24
N ALA A 38 -11.67 -4.59 -5.29
CA ALA A 38 -11.79 -3.16 -4.97
C ALA A 38 -10.47 -2.58 -4.41
N THR A 39 -9.78 -3.33 -3.56
CA THR A 39 -8.48 -2.90 -2.99
C THR A 39 -7.43 -2.79 -4.09
N ASN A 40 -7.33 -3.79 -4.97
CA ASN A 40 -6.39 -3.78 -6.09
C ASN A 40 -6.69 -2.66 -7.09
N LEU A 41 -7.97 -2.33 -7.32
CA LEU A 41 -8.36 -1.17 -8.14
C LEU A 41 -7.88 0.15 -7.52
N SER A 42 -8.01 0.32 -6.21
CA SER A 42 -7.53 1.53 -5.52
C SER A 42 -6.01 1.69 -5.66
N LEU A 43 -5.26 0.61 -5.43
CA LEU A 43 -3.79 0.62 -5.58
C LEU A 43 -3.36 0.86 -7.03
N ALA A 44 -4.10 0.31 -7.99
CA ALA A 44 -3.88 0.53 -9.41
C ALA A 44 -4.14 1.99 -9.81
N ALA A 45 -5.18 2.61 -9.26
CA ALA A 45 -5.51 4.03 -9.49
C ALA A 45 -4.46 4.98 -8.91
N GLU A 46 -3.81 4.60 -7.79
CA GLU A 46 -2.69 5.34 -7.20
C GLU A 46 -1.35 5.15 -7.96
N GLY A 47 -1.31 4.28 -8.97
CA GLY A 47 -0.08 4.02 -9.73
C GLY A 47 0.96 3.20 -8.95
N GLN A 48 0.54 2.44 -7.93
CA GLN A 48 1.44 1.57 -7.19
C GLN A 48 2.01 0.48 -8.09
N ARG A 49 3.31 0.19 -7.97
CA ARG A 49 3.99 -0.85 -8.78
C ARG A 49 3.77 -2.27 -8.28
N SER A 50 3.38 -2.44 -7.02
CA SER A 50 3.14 -3.75 -6.41
C SER A 50 2.02 -3.66 -5.37
N CYS A 51 1.13 -4.66 -5.36
CA CYS A 51 0.10 -4.77 -4.32
C CYS A 51 0.65 -5.29 -2.97
N GLY A 52 1.85 -5.88 -2.96
CA GLY A 52 2.48 -6.43 -1.75
C GLY A 52 1.82 -7.71 -1.19
N CYS A 53 0.76 -8.21 -1.83
CA CYS A 53 0.02 -9.41 -1.40
C CYS A 53 0.86 -10.70 -1.54
N PHE A 54 1.71 -10.78 -2.57
CA PHE A 54 2.55 -11.96 -2.86
C PHE A 54 3.94 -11.91 -2.21
N GLY A 55 4.10 -11.10 -1.17
CA GLY A 55 5.38 -10.94 -0.46
C GLY A 55 6.48 -10.39 -1.38
N PRO A 56 7.60 -11.11 -1.59
CA PRO A 56 8.74 -10.61 -2.39
C PRO A 56 8.46 -10.55 -3.89
N VAL A 57 7.40 -11.18 -4.38
CA VAL A 57 7.06 -11.18 -5.82
C VAL A 57 6.28 -9.90 -6.15
N PRO A 58 6.83 -9.00 -6.98
CA PRO A 58 6.12 -7.80 -7.39
C PRO A 58 4.99 -8.20 -8.35
N ALA A 59 3.74 -8.07 -7.89
CA ALA A 59 2.56 -8.29 -8.71
C ALA A 59 1.94 -6.94 -9.08
N ASN A 60 1.79 -6.69 -10.39
CA ASN A 60 1.16 -5.47 -10.90
C ASN A 60 -0.31 -5.41 -10.43
N PRO A 61 -0.74 -4.36 -9.70
CA PRO A 61 -2.10 -4.24 -9.20
C PRO A 61 -3.18 -4.33 -10.29
N TRP A 62 -2.92 -3.81 -11.49
CA TRP A 62 -3.85 -3.90 -12.63
C TRP A 62 -4.08 -5.34 -13.07
N LEU A 63 -3.03 -6.16 -13.09
CA LEU A 63 -3.13 -7.56 -13.50
C LEU A 63 -3.91 -8.37 -12.47
N VAL A 64 -3.65 -8.15 -11.18
CA VAL A 64 -4.39 -8.80 -10.10
C VAL A 64 -5.87 -8.41 -10.12
N PHE A 65 -6.17 -7.11 -10.29
CA PHE A 65 -7.54 -6.61 -10.43
C PHE A 65 -8.30 -7.28 -11.59
N VAL A 66 -7.66 -7.44 -12.76
CA VAL A 66 -8.29 -8.11 -13.92
C VAL A 66 -8.60 -9.57 -13.62
N VAL A 67 -7.68 -10.29 -12.98
CA VAL A 67 -7.89 -11.71 -12.62
C VAL A 67 -9.03 -11.87 -11.61
N GLU A 68 -9.09 -11.01 -10.60
CA GLU A 68 -10.17 -11.05 -9.60
C GLU A 68 -11.52 -10.65 -10.21
N SER A 69 -11.55 -9.62 -11.06
CA SER A 69 -12.76 -9.20 -11.79
C SER A 69 -13.28 -10.30 -12.72
N ALA A 70 -12.37 -11.01 -13.41
CA ALA A 70 -12.74 -12.16 -14.23
C ALA A 70 -13.32 -13.29 -13.38
N THR A 71 -12.75 -13.56 -12.20
CA THR A 71 -13.26 -14.56 -11.26
C THR A 71 -14.66 -14.20 -10.76
N LEU A 72 -14.90 -12.93 -10.42
CA LEU A 72 -16.22 -12.44 -10.03
C LEU A 72 -17.25 -12.55 -11.16
N ALA A 73 -16.85 -12.24 -12.40
CA ALA A 73 -17.71 -12.41 -13.57
C ALA A 73 -18.09 -13.88 -13.78
N VAL A 74 -17.13 -14.80 -13.67
CA VAL A 74 -17.38 -16.25 -13.71
C VAL A 74 -18.35 -16.65 -12.60
N MET A 75 -18.16 -16.19 -11.36
CA MET A 75 -19.09 -16.48 -10.26
C MET A 75 -20.51 -15.97 -10.49
N LEU A 76 -20.68 -14.82 -11.15
CA LEU A 76 -21.99 -14.27 -11.52
C LEU A 76 -22.65 -15.07 -12.65
N LEU A 77 -21.87 -15.51 -13.63
CA LEU A 77 -22.37 -16.31 -14.76
C LEU A 77 -22.77 -17.73 -14.32
N PHE A 78 -21.98 -18.34 -13.44
CA PHE A 78 -22.24 -19.67 -12.86
C PHE A 78 -22.95 -19.57 -11.50
N ARG A 79 -23.82 -18.56 -11.35
CA ARG A 79 -24.64 -18.43 -10.15
C ARG A 79 -25.48 -19.70 -10.00
N PRO A 80 -25.41 -20.41 -8.86
CA PRO A 80 -26.20 -21.62 -8.67
C PRO A 80 -27.69 -21.24 -8.69
N ASP A 81 -28.49 -22.00 -9.44
CA ASP A 81 -29.95 -21.89 -9.44
C ASP A 81 -30.48 -22.41 -8.10
N PHE A 82 -30.60 -21.50 -7.13
CA PHE A 82 -31.13 -21.84 -5.82
C PHE A 82 -32.64 -22.03 -5.90
N GLU A 83 -33.10 -23.28 -5.90
CA GLU A 83 -34.47 -23.60 -5.54
C GLU A 83 -34.68 -23.34 -4.04
N TRP A 84 -35.15 -22.14 -3.70
CA TRP A 84 -35.49 -21.73 -2.33
C TRP A 84 -36.49 -22.67 -1.62
N ARG A 85 -37.11 -23.62 -2.33
CA ARG A 85 -38.22 -24.46 -1.85
C ARG A 85 -37.82 -25.69 -1.05
N ASN A 86 -36.58 -26.18 -1.14
CA ASN A 86 -36.13 -27.39 -0.43
C ASN A 86 -35.17 -27.11 0.74
N LEU A 87 -34.96 -25.84 1.10
CA LEU A 87 -34.26 -25.45 2.34
C LEU A 87 -35.23 -25.49 3.54
N ARG A 88 -35.62 -26.70 3.97
CA ARG A 88 -36.03 -26.95 5.36
C ARG A 88 -34.91 -27.67 6.12
N PRO A 89 -33.85 -26.96 6.53
CA PRO A 89 -32.89 -27.48 7.49
C PRO A 89 -33.49 -27.40 8.93
N PRO A 90 -33.05 -28.27 9.86
CA PRO A 90 -33.41 -28.14 11.27
C PRO A 90 -32.92 -26.78 11.80
N VAL A 91 -33.87 -25.94 12.20
CA VAL A 91 -33.82 -24.47 12.41
C VAL A 91 -32.74 -23.95 13.39
N ARG A 92 -31.94 -24.83 14.01
CA ARG A 92 -31.00 -24.46 15.07
C ARG A 92 -29.53 -24.44 14.65
N SER A 93 -29.12 -25.18 13.62
CA SER A 93 -27.73 -25.17 13.13
C SER A 93 -27.45 -24.00 12.19
N ASP A 94 -28.41 -23.63 11.35
CA ASP A 94 -28.18 -22.66 10.27
C ASP A 94 -28.06 -21.23 10.77
N PHE A 95 -28.75 -20.87 11.85
CA PHE A 95 -28.61 -19.55 12.46
C PHE A 95 -27.19 -19.32 12.98
N ILE A 96 -26.56 -20.36 13.54
CA ILE A 96 -25.17 -20.29 14.02
C ILE A 96 -24.23 -20.14 12.83
N ILE A 97 -24.43 -20.92 11.76
CA ILE A 97 -23.59 -20.85 10.55
C ILE A 97 -23.71 -19.47 9.88
N VAL A 98 -24.91 -18.90 9.79
CA VAL A 98 -25.13 -17.56 9.23
C VAL A 98 -24.52 -16.47 10.11
N MET A 99 -24.69 -16.54 11.43
CA MET A 99 -24.09 -15.55 12.35
C MET A 99 -22.56 -15.62 12.35
N VAL A 100 -21.98 -16.82 12.24
CA VAL A 100 -20.54 -17.01 12.10
C VAL A 100 -20.06 -16.48 10.76
N ALA A 101 -20.76 -16.76 9.65
CA ALA A 101 -20.41 -16.25 8.33
C ALA A 101 -20.49 -14.71 8.26
N VAL A 102 -21.56 -14.11 8.78
CA VAL A 102 -21.71 -12.64 8.86
C VAL A 102 -20.66 -12.02 9.79
N GLY A 103 -20.38 -12.66 10.93
CA GLY A 103 -19.33 -12.23 11.85
C GLY A 103 -17.95 -12.24 11.22
N ILE A 104 -17.61 -13.30 10.48
CA ILE A 104 -16.37 -13.42 9.70
C ILE A 104 -16.33 -12.32 8.63
N LEU A 105 -17.40 -12.17 7.86
CA LEU A 105 -17.47 -11.20 6.76
C LEU A 105 -17.36 -9.76 7.25
N MET A 106 -18.01 -9.41 8.37
CA MET A 106 -17.85 -8.12 9.05
C MET A 106 -16.44 -7.94 9.62
N ALA A 107 -15.87 -8.97 10.24
CA ALA A 107 -14.51 -8.92 10.78
C ALA A 107 -13.44 -8.75 9.68
N PHE A 108 -13.69 -9.20 8.45
CA PHE A 108 -12.73 -9.11 7.34
C PHE A 108 -13.01 -7.96 6.36
N ALA A 109 -14.25 -7.51 6.17
CA ALA A 109 -14.59 -6.43 5.25
C ALA A 109 -14.52 -5.03 5.88
N LEU A 110 -14.79 -4.92 7.18
CA LEU A 110 -14.79 -3.62 7.88
C LEU A 110 -13.36 -3.05 8.08
N PRO A 111 -12.33 -3.85 8.45
CA PRO A 111 -10.99 -3.31 8.67
C PRO A 111 -10.28 -2.79 7.41
N PRO A 112 -10.44 -3.36 6.20
CA PRO A 112 -9.97 -2.74 4.97
C PRO A 112 -10.69 -1.43 4.69
N LEU A 113 -12.01 -1.37 4.88
CA LEU A 113 -12.82 -0.19 4.58
C LEU A 113 -12.48 0.99 5.51
N LEU A 114 -12.33 0.71 6.81
CA LEU A 114 -11.82 1.67 7.79
C LEU A 114 -10.33 1.94 7.61
N GLY A 115 -9.59 0.91 7.20
CA GLY A 115 -8.16 0.95 6.90
C GLY A 115 -7.85 1.93 5.80
N VAL A 116 -8.58 1.95 4.67
CA VAL A 116 -8.38 2.89 3.57
C VAL A 116 -8.56 4.35 4.03
N MET A 117 -9.53 4.65 4.89
CA MET A 117 -9.73 6.00 5.43
C MET A 117 -8.65 6.43 6.45
N PHE A 118 -8.12 5.49 7.23
CA PHE A 118 -7.15 5.79 8.30
C PHE A 118 -5.71 5.33 8.00
N TRP A 119 -5.42 4.78 6.82
CA TRP A 119 -4.14 4.11 6.52
C TRP A 119 -2.95 5.05 6.66
N GLY A 120 -3.12 6.32 6.27
CA GLY A 120 -2.09 7.35 6.44
C GLY A 120 -1.69 7.55 7.90
N GLN A 121 -2.67 7.66 8.80
CA GLN A 121 -2.44 7.83 10.24
C GLN A 121 -1.99 6.53 10.91
N LEU A 122 -2.67 5.41 10.65
CA LEU A 122 -2.39 4.13 11.31
C LEU A 122 -1.02 3.57 10.90
N SER A 123 -0.62 3.75 9.63
CA SER A 123 0.69 3.27 9.16
C SER A 123 1.87 4.10 9.67
N ALA A 124 1.65 5.35 10.07
CA ALA A 124 2.62 6.14 10.83
C ALA A 124 2.69 5.66 12.28
N GLN A 125 1.54 5.46 12.92
CA GLN A 125 1.41 5.00 14.31
C GLN A 125 2.02 3.60 14.53
N LEU A 126 1.80 2.66 13.60
CA LEU A 126 2.31 1.29 13.68
C LEU A 126 3.81 1.17 13.38
N ARG A 127 4.44 2.18 12.75
CA ARG A 127 5.89 2.13 12.46
C ARG A 127 6.75 2.75 13.54
N HIS A 128 6.15 3.27 14.63
CA HIS A 128 6.83 4.08 15.64
C HIS A 128 7.69 5.20 15.01
N GLN A 129 7.34 5.66 13.81
CA GLN A 129 8.04 6.75 13.14
C GLN A 129 7.24 8.03 13.36
N PRO A 130 7.81 9.05 14.03
CA PRO A 130 7.10 10.28 14.38
C PRO A 130 6.77 11.17 13.16
N PHE A 131 7.12 10.74 11.95
CA PHE A 131 6.95 11.51 10.72
C PHE A 131 6.63 10.61 9.52
N SER A 132 6.04 11.17 8.47
CA SER A 132 5.88 10.52 7.16
C SER A 132 6.50 11.34 6.05
N ILE A 133 6.94 10.66 4.99
CA ILE A 133 7.52 11.26 3.78
C ILE A 133 6.64 10.89 2.59
N ASN A 134 6.20 11.89 1.82
CA ASN A 134 5.37 11.71 0.63
C ASN A 134 5.84 12.62 -0.53
N PRO A 135 6.19 12.09 -1.71
CA PRO A 135 6.31 10.68 -2.04
C PRO A 135 7.59 10.05 -1.44
N ARG A 136 7.59 8.72 -1.28
CA ARG A 136 8.80 7.96 -0.90
C ARG A 136 9.79 7.80 -2.06
N VAL A 137 9.30 7.90 -3.29
CA VAL A 137 10.10 7.83 -4.52
C VAL A 137 9.88 9.13 -5.28
N VAL A 138 10.95 9.92 -5.46
CA VAL A 138 10.92 11.13 -6.27
C VAL A 138 11.45 10.79 -7.67
N ASP A 139 10.59 10.90 -8.67
CA ASP A 139 10.98 10.68 -10.07
C ASP A 139 11.40 12.01 -10.70
N PHE A 140 12.67 12.11 -11.09
CA PHE A 140 13.23 13.27 -11.77
C PHE A 140 13.04 13.21 -13.30
N GLY A 141 12.52 12.10 -13.82
CA GLY A 141 12.28 11.88 -15.25
C GLY A 141 13.56 11.64 -16.05
N GLN A 142 13.55 12.06 -17.32
CA GLN A 142 14.70 11.97 -18.23
C GLN A 142 15.47 13.29 -18.25
N GLY A 143 16.80 13.22 -18.23
CA GLY A 143 17.69 14.38 -18.26
C GLY A 143 19.05 14.06 -18.87
N CYS A 144 19.83 15.09 -19.19
CA CYS A 144 21.19 14.93 -19.72
C CYS A 144 22.18 14.63 -18.61
N ALA A 145 23.27 13.92 -18.93
CA ALA A 145 24.42 13.75 -18.04
C ALA A 145 24.86 15.09 -17.42
N GLY A 146 24.92 15.17 -16.08
CA GLY A 146 25.30 16.36 -15.33
C GLY A 146 24.20 17.41 -15.13
N GLU A 147 23.02 17.26 -15.76
CA GLU A 147 21.86 18.13 -15.54
C GLU A 147 21.45 18.10 -14.07
N ILE A 148 21.14 19.27 -13.50
CA ILE A 148 20.59 19.37 -12.15
C ILE A 148 19.08 19.60 -12.27
N ARG A 149 18.28 18.77 -11.60
CA ARG A 149 16.84 18.99 -11.48
C ARG A 149 16.39 19.17 -10.06
N ASP A 150 15.44 20.09 -9.91
CA ASP A 150 14.69 20.30 -8.67
C ASP A 150 13.56 19.27 -8.57
N GLY A 151 13.36 18.75 -7.37
CA GLY A 151 12.25 17.91 -6.94
C GLY A 151 11.79 18.34 -5.57
N ALA A 152 10.69 17.76 -5.09
CA ALA A 152 10.22 18.04 -3.74
C ALA A 152 9.60 16.80 -3.11
N LEU A 153 9.80 16.66 -1.80
CA LEU A 153 9.03 15.74 -0.97
C LEU A 153 8.32 16.53 0.13
N GLU A 154 7.19 16.03 0.58
CA GLU A 154 6.46 16.56 1.72
C GLU A 154 6.77 15.69 2.95
N ILE A 155 7.13 16.35 4.05
CA ILE A 155 7.35 15.71 5.33
C ILE A 155 6.28 16.19 6.30
N SER A 156 5.53 15.24 6.86
CA SER A 156 4.49 15.51 7.85
C SER A 156 4.97 15.05 9.22
N ASN A 157 4.87 15.94 10.20
CA ASN A 157 5.19 15.63 11.59
C ASN A 157 3.93 15.13 12.32
N TRP A 158 3.96 13.87 12.78
CA TRP A 158 2.89 13.24 13.55
C TRP A 158 3.23 13.09 15.03
N SER A 159 4.43 13.50 15.49
CA SER A 159 4.74 13.54 16.91
C SER A 159 4.14 14.75 17.60
N GLU A 160 4.06 14.65 18.93
CA GLU A 160 3.69 15.74 19.83
C GLU A 160 4.83 16.77 19.98
N THR A 161 6.05 16.40 19.62
CA THR A 161 7.24 17.27 19.63
C THR A 161 7.58 17.77 18.22
N PRO A 162 8.14 18.99 18.10
CA PRO A 162 8.62 19.51 16.82
C PRO A 162 9.83 18.69 16.33
N ILE A 163 9.84 18.35 15.04
CA ILE A 163 10.98 17.67 14.41
C ILE A 163 11.86 18.68 13.67
N ARG A 164 13.17 18.49 13.73
CA ARG A 164 14.16 19.34 13.04
C ARG A 164 14.96 18.51 12.06
N ILE A 165 14.86 18.82 10.77
CA ILE A 165 15.70 18.22 9.74
C ILE A 165 17.03 18.95 9.79
N VAL A 166 18.10 18.25 10.18
CA VAL A 166 19.42 18.84 10.43
C VAL A 166 20.40 18.65 9.28
N GLY A 167 20.16 17.67 8.41
CA GLY A 167 21.04 17.36 7.30
C GLY A 167 20.42 16.39 6.32
N ALA A 168 21.12 16.17 5.22
CA ALA A 168 20.87 15.07 4.28
C ALA A 168 22.22 14.45 3.89
N ASN A 169 22.25 13.17 3.52
CA ASN A 169 23.47 12.60 2.96
C ASN A 169 23.70 13.13 1.52
N SER A 170 24.93 13.53 1.23
CA SER A 170 25.37 13.93 -0.11
C SER A 170 26.20 12.82 -0.74
N SER A 171 25.58 11.69 -1.08
CA SER A 171 26.26 10.67 -1.87
C SER A 171 26.40 11.14 -3.32
N CYS A 172 27.47 11.87 -3.64
CA CYS A 172 28.01 12.28 -4.96
C CYS A 172 27.07 12.89 -6.02
N ALA A 173 25.74 12.85 -5.88
CA ALA A 173 24.74 13.27 -6.86
C ALA A 173 23.63 14.13 -6.23
N TYR A 174 23.80 14.53 -4.96
CA TYR A 174 22.75 15.17 -4.17
C TYR A 174 23.22 16.46 -3.53
N VAL A 175 22.54 17.57 -3.84
CA VAL A 175 22.76 18.85 -3.18
C VAL A 175 21.41 19.37 -2.71
N THR A 176 21.12 19.22 -1.42
CA THR A 176 19.90 19.77 -0.80
C THR A 176 19.92 21.29 -0.94
N ALA A 177 18.93 21.86 -1.62
CA ALA A 177 18.89 23.28 -1.97
C ALA A 177 18.29 24.18 -0.88
N GLU A 178 17.76 23.61 0.18
CA GLU A 178 17.16 24.37 1.26
C GLU A 178 18.15 24.62 2.40
N ARG A 179 18.00 25.79 3.03
CA ARG A 179 18.71 26.19 4.25
C ARG A 179 18.29 25.26 5.40
N LEU A 180 18.89 24.08 5.45
CA LEU A 180 18.88 23.26 6.65
C LEU A 180 19.64 24.02 7.76
N PRO A 181 19.18 23.95 9.01
CA PRO A 181 18.12 23.07 9.49
C PRO A 181 16.69 23.63 9.31
N ILE A 182 15.72 22.75 9.07
CA ILE A 182 14.29 23.08 8.96
C ILE A 182 13.52 22.49 10.14
N THR A 183 12.67 23.27 10.79
CA THR A 183 11.76 22.78 11.86
C THR A 183 10.34 22.60 11.32
N ILE A 184 9.71 21.48 11.66
CA ILE A 184 8.32 21.14 11.33
C ILE A 184 7.55 20.94 12.65
N LEU A 185 6.55 21.78 12.89
CA LEU A 185 5.74 21.74 14.11
C LEU A 185 4.83 20.49 14.15
N PRO A 186 4.40 20.05 15.36
CA PRO A 186 3.44 18.97 15.52
C PRO A 186 2.20 19.13 14.64
N GLY A 187 1.82 18.07 13.93
CA GLY A 187 0.65 18.05 13.04
C GLY A 187 0.79 18.92 11.79
N LYS A 188 1.97 19.47 11.49
CA LYS A 188 2.23 20.25 10.27
C LYS A 188 3.02 19.44 9.26
N SER A 189 2.78 19.77 7.99
CA SER A 189 3.57 19.31 6.86
C SER A 189 4.44 20.43 6.31
N ARG A 190 5.60 20.08 5.77
CA ARG A 190 6.46 21.01 5.03
C ARG A 190 7.07 20.33 3.81
N ARG A 191 7.03 21.03 2.68
CA ARG A 191 7.73 20.59 1.46
C ARG A 191 9.22 20.89 1.62
N VAL A 192 10.06 19.90 1.35
CA VAL A 192 11.52 20.01 1.33
C VAL A 192 11.98 19.89 -0.11
N ALA A 193 12.69 20.92 -0.58
CA ALA A 193 13.22 20.95 -1.94
C ALA A 193 14.47 20.06 -2.05
N LEU A 194 14.51 19.24 -3.09
CA LEU A 194 15.58 18.31 -3.41
C LEU A 194 16.23 18.75 -4.71
N ARG A 195 17.57 18.68 -4.83
CA ARG A 195 18.23 18.70 -6.14
C ARG A 195 19.00 17.42 -6.35
N ALA A 196 18.75 16.80 -7.50
CA ALA A 196 19.52 15.67 -7.98
C ALA A 196 20.30 16.10 -9.22
N GLN A 197 21.57 15.70 -9.25
CA GLN A 197 22.38 15.78 -10.46
C GLN A 197 22.33 14.43 -11.18
N PHE A 198 22.05 14.46 -12.47
CA PHE A 198 21.99 13.26 -13.30
C PHE A 198 23.42 12.69 -13.47
N PRO A 199 23.63 11.38 -13.26
CA PRO A 199 24.96 10.77 -13.39
C PRO A 199 25.46 10.84 -14.83
N GLU A 200 26.78 10.92 -15.01
CA GLU A 200 27.41 10.90 -16.33
C GLU A 200 27.15 9.58 -17.09
N LYS A 201 26.96 8.49 -16.35
CA LYS A 201 26.64 7.19 -16.93
C LYS A 201 25.21 7.17 -17.47
N GLN A 202 25.08 6.86 -18.76
CA GLN A 202 23.80 6.68 -19.43
C GLN A 202 22.98 5.54 -18.80
N GLY A 203 21.66 5.72 -18.80
CA GLY A 203 20.69 4.70 -18.38
C GLY A 203 19.86 5.10 -17.16
N ARG A 204 19.07 4.14 -16.68
CA ARG A 204 18.25 4.29 -15.47
C ARG A 204 19.14 4.31 -14.23
N PHE A 205 18.90 5.26 -13.35
CA PHE A 205 19.49 5.27 -12.02
C PHE A 205 18.41 5.27 -10.94
N GLN A 206 18.70 4.58 -9.85
CA GLN A 206 17.92 4.57 -8.63
C GLN A 206 18.89 4.72 -7.47
N GLN A 207 18.68 5.74 -6.64
CA GLN A 207 19.52 6.02 -5.50
C GLN A 207 18.68 6.25 -4.25
N ARG A 208 19.31 6.04 -3.09
CA ARG A 208 18.69 6.20 -1.77
C ARG A 208 19.23 7.45 -1.11
N GLY A 209 18.34 8.36 -0.77
CA GLY A 209 18.62 9.53 0.06
C GLY A 209 18.30 9.27 1.52
N ILE A 210 19.06 9.91 2.41
CA ILE A 210 18.85 9.89 3.86
C ILE A 210 18.74 11.32 4.35
N LEU A 211 17.64 11.65 5.03
CA LEU A 211 17.49 12.87 5.82
C LEU A 211 17.79 12.56 7.28
N PHE A 212 18.61 13.39 7.91
CA PHE A 212 18.88 13.33 9.34
C PHE A 212 17.85 14.20 10.07
N ILE A 213 17.06 13.58 10.94
CA ILE A 213 15.98 14.23 11.67
C ILE A 213 16.28 14.16 13.16
N HIS A 214 16.23 15.30 13.83
CA HIS A 214 16.38 15.43 15.27
C HIS A 214 15.00 15.70 15.87
N ALA A 215 14.49 14.74 16.64
CA ALA A 215 13.24 14.87 17.41
C ALA A 215 13.59 14.70 18.90
N ASP A 216 13.53 13.48 19.43
CA ASP A 216 13.99 13.09 20.78
C ASP A 216 15.33 12.32 20.74
N GLY A 217 15.98 12.35 19.58
CA GLY A 217 17.19 11.62 19.24
C GLY A 217 17.51 11.82 17.75
N LEU A 218 18.66 11.32 17.31
CA LEU A 218 19.03 11.35 15.89
C LEU A 218 18.34 10.20 15.15
N GLY A 219 17.29 10.54 14.40
CA GLY A 219 16.58 9.66 13.48
C GLY A 219 17.07 9.80 12.03
N MET A 220 16.76 8.78 11.23
CA MET A 220 17.06 8.76 9.80
C MET A 220 15.79 8.49 8.99
N ALA A 221 15.51 9.39 8.06
CA ALA A 221 14.42 9.32 7.09
C ALA A 221 14.98 8.84 5.75
N ARG A 222 14.56 7.67 5.27
CA ARG A 222 15.00 7.16 3.97
C ARG A 222 13.97 7.47 2.89
N PHE A 223 14.44 7.96 1.76
CA PHE A 223 13.66 8.13 0.54
C PHE A 223 14.45 7.61 -0.65
N GLU A 224 13.77 7.33 -1.75
CA GLU A 224 14.41 6.92 -3.00
C GLU A 224 14.15 7.98 -4.06
N PHE A 225 15.04 8.04 -5.04
CA PHE A 225 14.81 8.82 -6.23
C PHE A 225 15.25 8.06 -7.46
N THR A 226 14.55 8.31 -8.56
CA THR A 226 14.75 7.63 -9.84
C THR A 226 14.83 8.64 -10.97
N GLY A 227 15.55 8.27 -12.02
CA GLY A 227 15.61 9.03 -13.25
C GLY A 227 16.28 8.24 -14.36
N VAL A 228 16.35 8.84 -15.54
CA VAL A 228 17.04 8.28 -16.72
C VAL A 228 18.02 9.33 -17.24
N SER A 229 19.31 9.01 -17.21
CA SER A 229 20.35 9.84 -17.81
C SER A 229 20.52 9.50 -19.29
N SER A 230 20.37 10.49 -20.14
CA SER A 230 20.73 10.46 -21.56
C SER A 230 22.18 10.92 -21.74
N GLY A 231 22.86 10.39 -22.76
CA GLY A 231 24.24 10.81 -23.06
C GLY A 231 24.34 12.30 -23.30
N ALA A 232 25.51 12.87 -23.04
CA ALA A 232 25.86 14.13 -23.69
C ALA A 232 26.07 13.82 -25.17
N ASP A 233 25.17 14.28 -26.02
CA ASP A 233 25.34 14.25 -27.48
C ASP A 233 26.53 15.15 -27.91
#